data_AF-A0A9J6CME2-F1
#
_entry.id   AF-A0A9J6CME2-F1
#
_cell.length_a   1.000
_cell.length_b   1.000
_cell.length_c   1.000
_cell.angle_alpha   90.00
_cell.angle_beta   90.00
_cell.angle_gamma   90.00
#
_symmetry.space_group_name_H-M   'P 1'
#
loop_
_entity.id
_entity.type
_entity.pdbx_description
1 polymer ?
#
loop_
_entity_poly.entity_id
_entity_poly.type
_entity_poly.pdbx_seq_one_letter_code
_entity_poly.pdbx_strand_id
1 'polypeptide(L)'
;MDLNVFKVPIGFLKFCGIWIPKDSSQIYKIYAYFMQILFLYIWSLMMGAAVFYQKNLIDLSSALTFFFTYFVCVIKCVNLIFKIDKFLLLIEDVKKAIKDYGLTEIYIEKHLSFGKKLFLAYWMPVVVTVGIGAIKPYIILKISYQMWFPYDPSIENSVFLFYLSATYQSVETLLYSTANVMIDTNFLNVSIISEQLKN
;
A
#
# COMPACT_ATOMS: atom_id res chain seq x y z
N MET A 1 21.15 2.36 -18.72
CA MET A 1 20.25 3.42 -18.25
C MET A 1 19.52 2.91 -17.02
N ASP A 2 19.69 3.61 -15.89
CA ASP A 2 19.23 3.12 -14.60
C ASP A 2 17.83 3.68 -14.30
N LEU A 3 16.82 2.80 -14.20
CA LEU A 3 15.43 3.17 -13.94
C LEU A 3 15.22 3.50 -12.45
N ASN A 4 16.00 4.46 -11.94
CA ASN A 4 15.97 4.91 -10.56
C ASN A 4 14.58 5.41 -10.12
N VAL A 5 13.72 5.78 -11.07
CA VAL A 5 12.35 6.24 -10.78
C VAL A 5 11.40 5.13 -10.38
N PHE A 6 11.65 3.89 -10.79
CA PHE A 6 10.92 2.74 -10.26
C PHE A 6 11.55 2.18 -8.98
N LYS A 7 12.83 2.50 -8.71
CA LYS A 7 13.55 1.98 -7.53
C LYS A 7 12.90 2.38 -6.21
N VAL A 8 12.47 3.64 -6.09
CA VAL A 8 11.82 4.14 -4.87
C VAL A 8 10.45 3.48 -4.67
N PRO A 9 9.51 3.53 -5.64
CA PRO A 9 8.22 2.85 -5.51
C PRO A 9 8.34 1.34 -5.28
N ILE A 10 9.24 0.65 -5.99
CA ILE A 10 9.50 -0.78 -5.78
C ILE A 10 10.06 -1.02 -4.38
N GLY A 11 10.96 -0.16 -3.89
CA GLY A 11 11.48 -0.23 -2.54
C GLY A 11 10.38 -0.19 -1.48
N PHE A 12 9.41 0.71 -1.64
CA PHE A 12 8.26 0.78 -0.76
C PHE A 12 7.32 -0.42 -0.90
N LEU A 13 7.03 -0.90 -2.11
CA LEU A 13 6.25 -2.12 -2.30
C LEU A 13 6.94 -3.34 -1.66
N LYS A 14 8.27 -3.37 -1.66
CA LYS A 14 9.06 -4.39 -0.96
C LYS A 14 8.93 -4.26 0.55
N PHE A 15 9.01 -3.03 1.08
CA PHE A 15 8.78 -2.73 2.49
C PHE A 15 7.35 -3.07 2.94
N CYS A 16 6.36 -2.93 2.07
CA CYS A 16 4.98 -3.36 2.35
C CYS A 16 4.79 -4.89 2.24
N GLY A 17 5.81 -5.66 1.85
CA GLY A 17 5.70 -7.11 1.63
C GLY A 17 4.87 -7.51 0.41
N ILE A 18 4.53 -6.56 -0.47
CA ILE A 18 3.70 -6.78 -1.66
C ILE A 18 4.55 -7.27 -2.84
N TRP A 19 5.81 -6.84 -2.89
CA TRP A 19 6.68 -7.10 -4.04
C TRP A 19 7.66 -8.25 -3.77
N ILE A 20 7.41 -9.46 -4.30
CA ILE A 20 8.31 -10.62 -4.15
C ILE A 20 9.01 -10.96 -5.47
N PRO A 21 10.25 -10.49 -5.71
CA PRO A 21 11.05 -10.87 -6.87
C PRO A 21 11.37 -12.37 -6.87
N LYS A 22 11.51 -12.97 -8.07
CA LYS A 22 11.92 -14.38 -8.26
C LYS A 22 13.24 -14.69 -7.53
N ASP A 23 14.21 -13.79 -7.67
CA ASP A 23 15.57 -13.94 -7.14
C ASP A 23 15.74 -13.41 -5.70
N SER A 24 14.63 -13.28 -4.96
CA SER A 24 14.69 -12.82 -3.57
C SER A 24 15.32 -13.85 -2.65
N SER A 25 16.07 -13.39 -1.65
CA SER A 25 16.55 -14.22 -0.55
C SER A 25 15.38 -14.89 0.18
N GLN A 26 15.62 -16.09 0.74
CA GLN A 26 14.57 -16.79 1.50
C GLN A 26 14.05 -15.96 2.68
N ILE A 27 14.95 -15.23 3.36
CA ILE A 27 14.58 -14.33 4.48
C ILE A 27 13.55 -13.30 4.02
N TYR A 28 13.76 -12.69 2.85
CA TYR A 28 12.82 -11.71 2.31
C TYR A 28 11.48 -12.34 1.91
N LYS A 29 11.49 -13.56 1.37
CA LYS A 29 10.25 -14.29 1.04
C LYS A 29 9.42 -14.55 2.30
N ILE A 30 10.05 -15.02 3.38
CA ILE A 30 9.38 -15.24 4.68
C ILE A 30 8.79 -13.94 5.21
N TYR A 31 9.57 -12.85 5.19
CA TYR A 31 9.10 -11.53 5.58
C TYR A 31 7.87 -11.09 4.77
N ALA A 32 7.92 -11.21 3.44
CA ALA A 32 6.81 -10.79 2.59
C ALA A 32 5.55 -11.63 2.83
N TYR A 33 5.66 -12.95 2.98
CA TYR A 33 4.52 -13.80 3.34
C TYR A 33 3.95 -13.44 4.71
N PHE A 34 4.81 -13.18 5.71
CA PHE A 34 4.38 -12.75 7.04
C PHE A 34 3.61 -11.42 6.98
N MET A 35 4.12 -10.44 6.23
CA MET A 35 3.45 -9.16 6.04
C MET A 35 2.09 -9.32 5.35
N GLN A 36 2.00 -10.17 4.33
CA GLN A 36 0.73 -10.46 3.66
C GLN A 36 -0.25 -11.19 4.58
N ILE A 37 0.19 -12.19 5.35
CA ILE A 37 -0.71 -12.91 6.27
C ILE A 37 -1.27 -11.95 7.33
N LEU A 38 -0.41 -11.20 8.00
CA LEU A 38 -0.83 -10.31 9.08
C LEU A 38 -1.63 -9.12 8.57
N PHE A 39 -1.12 -8.41 7.57
CA PHE A 39 -1.69 -7.13 7.19
C PHE A 39 -2.64 -7.26 6.00
N LEU A 40 -2.47 -8.23 5.09
CA LEU A 40 -3.39 -8.46 3.97
C LEU A 40 -4.61 -9.28 4.37
N TYR A 41 -4.39 -10.51 4.80
CA TYR A 41 -5.46 -11.49 4.96
C TYR A 41 -6.17 -11.37 6.30
N ILE A 42 -5.42 -11.42 7.42
CA ILE A 42 -6.01 -11.38 8.77
C ILE A 42 -6.77 -10.07 8.99
N TRP A 43 -6.18 -8.94 8.61
CA TRP A 43 -6.84 -7.65 8.72
C TRP A 43 -8.17 -7.59 7.96
N SER A 44 -8.19 -8.07 6.71
CA SER A 44 -9.41 -8.07 5.88
C SER A 44 -10.51 -8.93 6.50
N LEU A 45 -10.13 -10.06 7.10
CA LEU A 45 -11.04 -10.92 7.83
C LEU A 45 -11.59 -10.23 9.09
N MET A 46 -10.74 -9.56 9.86
CA MET A 46 -11.14 -8.82 11.08
C MET A 46 -12.10 -7.66 10.76
N MET A 47 -11.92 -7.00 9.63
CA MET A 47 -12.80 -5.91 9.18
C MET A 47 -14.10 -6.44 8.58
N GLY A 48 -14.03 -7.53 7.80
CA GLY A 48 -15.21 -8.24 7.34
C GLY A 48 -16.06 -8.72 8.51
N ALA A 49 -15.43 -9.32 9.53
CA ALA A 49 -16.10 -9.72 10.76
C ALA A 49 -16.73 -8.52 11.48
N ALA A 50 -16.03 -7.39 11.58
CA ALA A 50 -16.55 -6.19 12.24
C ALA A 50 -17.91 -5.73 11.68
N VAL A 51 -18.12 -5.84 10.36
CA VAL A 51 -19.40 -5.50 9.71
C VAL A 51 -20.56 -6.35 10.23
N PHE A 52 -20.33 -7.64 10.49
CA PHE A 52 -21.37 -8.56 10.99
C PHE A 52 -21.68 -8.39 12.48
N TYR A 53 -20.81 -7.74 13.24
CA TYR A 53 -20.98 -7.55 14.69
C TYR A 53 -21.62 -6.20 15.07
N GLN A 54 -21.89 -5.30 14.11
CA GLN A 54 -22.50 -4.00 14.42
C GLN A 54 -24.00 -4.11 14.67
N LYS A 55 -24.47 -3.46 15.74
CA LYS A 55 -25.88 -3.48 16.17
C LYS A 55 -26.66 -2.23 15.74
N ASN A 56 -25.96 -1.15 15.44
CA ASN A 56 -26.50 0.17 15.14
C ASN A 56 -26.09 0.62 13.73
N LEU A 57 -27.00 1.34 13.06
CA LEU A 57 -26.84 1.76 11.66
C LEU A 57 -25.63 2.68 11.44
N ILE A 58 -25.36 3.58 12.39
CA ILE A 58 -24.25 4.54 12.30
C ILE A 58 -22.90 3.82 12.28
N ASP A 59 -22.72 2.88 13.20
CA ASP A 59 -21.49 2.09 13.31
C ASP A 59 -21.37 1.11 12.14
N LEU A 60 -22.48 0.50 11.71
CA LEU A 60 -22.50 -0.31 10.49
C LEU A 60 -22.06 0.49 9.26
N SER A 61 -22.56 1.71 9.08
CA SER A 61 -22.17 2.59 7.97
C SER A 61 -20.68 2.95 8.03
N SER A 62 -20.16 3.23 9.22
CA SER A 62 -18.73 3.49 9.43
C SER A 62 -17.89 2.25 9.11
N ALA A 63 -18.26 1.08 9.65
CA ALA A 63 -17.58 -0.19 9.41
C ALA A 63 -17.58 -0.57 7.93
N LEU A 64 -18.71 -0.40 7.23
CA LEU A 64 -18.81 -0.64 5.78
C LEU A 64 -17.92 0.31 4.98
N THR A 65 -17.86 1.59 5.35
CA THR A 65 -17.01 2.59 4.67
C THR A 65 -15.54 2.19 4.74
N PHE A 66 -15.07 1.83 5.94
CA PHE A 66 -13.70 1.36 6.10
C PHE A 66 -13.50 0.03 5.39
N PHE A 67 -14.39 -0.95 5.57
CA PHE A 67 -14.31 -2.25 4.92
C PHE A 67 -14.14 -2.11 3.40
N PHE A 68 -15.00 -1.34 2.72
CA PHE A 68 -14.89 -1.17 1.26
C PHE A 68 -13.63 -0.41 0.83
N THR A 69 -13.22 0.61 1.59
CA THR A 69 -12.01 1.40 1.29
C THR A 69 -10.78 0.51 1.25
N TYR A 70 -10.62 -0.34 2.26
CA TYR A 70 -9.48 -1.25 2.32
C TYR A 70 -9.66 -2.51 1.48
N PHE A 71 -10.88 -3.02 1.30
CA PHE A 71 -11.16 -4.15 0.42
C PHE A 71 -10.71 -3.87 -1.03
N VAL A 72 -10.96 -2.64 -1.52
CA VAL A 72 -10.44 -2.21 -2.83
C VAL A 72 -8.91 -2.19 -2.84
N CYS A 73 -8.28 -1.71 -1.76
CA CYS A 73 -6.82 -1.71 -1.64
C CYS A 73 -6.25 -3.15 -1.64
N VAL A 74 -6.90 -4.07 -0.92
CA VAL A 74 -6.55 -5.50 -0.89
C VAL A 74 -6.62 -6.10 -2.29
N ILE A 75 -7.72 -5.86 -3.02
CA ILE A 75 -7.87 -6.32 -4.42
C ILE A 75 -6.73 -5.78 -5.28
N LYS A 76 -6.39 -4.49 -5.17
CA LYS A 76 -5.26 -3.90 -5.91
C LYS A 76 -3.93 -4.58 -5.58
N CYS A 77 -3.65 -4.80 -4.29
CA CYS A 77 -2.42 -5.45 -3.84
C CYS A 77 -2.33 -6.90 -4.35
N VAL A 78 -3.41 -7.68 -4.21
CA VAL A 78 -3.49 -9.06 -4.71
C VAL A 78 -3.31 -9.11 -6.23
N ASN A 79 -3.97 -8.22 -6.96
CA ASN A 79 -3.85 -8.13 -8.42
C ASN A 79 -2.42 -7.78 -8.85
N LEU A 80 -1.73 -6.89 -8.13
CA LEU A 80 -0.32 -6.59 -8.37
C LEU A 80 0.56 -7.81 -8.07
N ILE A 81 0.35 -8.51 -6.95
CA ILE A 81 1.11 -9.72 -6.59
C ILE A 81 1.03 -10.76 -7.73
N PHE A 82 -0.17 -11.01 -8.26
CA PHE A 82 -0.37 -11.96 -9.37
C PHE A 82 0.20 -11.49 -10.71
N LYS A 83 0.34 -10.17 -10.92
CA LYS A 83 0.82 -9.59 -12.18
C LYS A 83 2.23 -9.02 -12.09
N ILE A 84 2.95 -9.28 -11.01
CA ILE A 84 4.27 -8.71 -10.73
C ILE A 84 5.28 -9.00 -11.86
N ASP A 85 5.25 -10.22 -12.41
CA ASP A 85 6.08 -10.64 -13.52
C ASP A 85 5.76 -9.86 -14.80
N LYS A 86 4.47 -9.62 -15.09
CA LYS A 86 4.04 -8.84 -16.25
C LYS A 86 4.46 -7.38 -16.12
N PHE A 87 4.40 -6.84 -14.90
CA PHE A 87 4.84 -5.47 -14.62
C PHE A 87 6.37 -5.33 -14.78
N LEU A 88 7.14 -6.34 -14.36
CA LEU A 88 8.59 -6.40 -14.60
C LEU A 88 8.94 -6.41 -16.08
N LEU A 89 8.28 -7.28 -16.86
CA LEU A 89 8.48 -7.34 -18.31
C LEU A 89 8.19 -6.00 -18.98
N LEU A 90 7.10 -5.34 -18.57
CA LEU A 90 6.76 -4.03 -19.10
C LEU A 90 7.82 -2.96 -18.77
N ILE A 91 8.40 -2.99 -17.56
CA ILE A 91 9.52 -2.12 -17.20
C ILE A 91 10.72 -2.40 -18.10
N GLU A 92 11.02 -3.66 -18.39
CA GLU A 92 12.12 -4.05 -19.29
C GLU A 92 11.88 -3.62 -20.74
N ASP A 93 10.66 -3.77 -21.25
CA ASP A 93 10.26 -3.30 -22.57
C ASP A 93 10.43 -1.79 -22.70
N VAL A 94 10.03 -1.03 -21.66
CA VAL A 94 10.26 0.41 -21.59
C VAL A 94 11.77 0.74 -21.62
N LYS A 95 12.61 0.02 -20.86
CA LYS A 95 14.07 0.22 -20.90
C LYS A 95 14.63 -0.02 -22.29
N LYS A 96 14.16 -1.07 -22.97
CA LYS A 96 14.62 -1.45 -24.29
C LYS A 96 14.20 -0.42 -25.33
N ALA A 97 12.93 -0.01 -25.33
CA ALA A 97 12.43 1.03 -26.24
C ALA A 97 13.22 2.34 -26.09
N ILE A 98 13.45 2.78 -24.85
CA ILE A 98 14.28 3.97 -24.58
C ILE A 98 15.67 3.87 -25.23
N LYS A 99 16.31 2.70 -25.13
CA LYS A 99 17.63 2.45 -25.71
C LYS A 99 17.58 2.43 -27.24
N ASP A 100 16.57 1.81 -27.82
CA ASP A 100 16.44 1.59 -29.26
C ASP A 100 16.03 2.87 -30.01
N TYR A 101 15.20 3.73 -29.41
CA TYR A 101 14.73 4.99 -30.01
C TYR A 101 15.67 6.20 -29.79
N GLY A 102 16.78 6.03 -29.07
CA GLY A 102 17.74 7.11 -28.84
C GLY A 102 17.16 8.33 -28.12
N LEU A 103 16.06 8.16 -27.38
CA LEU A 103 15.46 9.21 -26.56
C LEU A 103 16.53 9.75 -25.61
N THR A 104 16.82 11.05 -25.71
CA THR A 104 17.88 11.69 -24.94
C THR A 104 17.61 11.57 -23.44
N GLU A 105 18.64 11.25 -22.68
CA GLU A 105 18.61 11.08 -21.22
C GLU A 105 17.87 12.22 -20.50
N ILE A 106 18.02 13.45 -21.01
CA ILE A 106 17.36 14.68 -20.52
C ILE A 106 15.82 14.63 -20.64
N TYR A 107 15.28 14.09 -21.74
CA TYR A 107 13.82 14.03 -21.96
C TYR A 107 13.17 13.06 -20.97
N ILE A 108 13.81 11.91 -20.80
CA ILE A 108 13.38 10.86 -19.89
C ILE A 108 13.53 11.34 -18.45
N GLU A 109 14.66 11.95 -18.06
CA GLU A 109 14.82 12.53 -16.73
C GLU A 109 13.75 13.57 -16.40
N LYS A 110 13.39 14.43 -17.36
CA LYS A 110 12.34 15.43 -17.15
C LYS A 110 10.98 14.78 -16.86
N HIS A 111 10.60 13.75 -17.61
CA HIS A 111 9.31 13.05 -17.43
C HIS A 111 9.30 12.13 -16.22
N LEU A 112 10.41 11.46 -15.96
CA LEU A 112 10.62 10.67 -14.76
C LEU A 112 10.66 11.55 -13.48
N SER A 113 11.14 12.80 -13.59
CA SER A 113 11.06 13.79 -12.50
C SER A 113 9.61 14.18 -12.20
N PHE A 114 8.75 14.24 -13.22
CA PHE A 114 7.32 14.46 -13.03
C PHE A 114 6.68 13.29 -12.29
N GLY A 115 6.97 12.04 -12.70
CA GLY A 115 6.50 10.85 -11.99
C GLY A 115 6.93 10.78 -10.53
N LYS A 116 8.18 11.15 -10.22
CA LYS A 116 8.68 11.25 -8.84
C LYS A 116 7.99 12.36 -8.04
N LYS A 117 7.77 13.53 -8.64
CA LYS A 117 7.04 14.64 -8.00
C LYS A 117 5.60 14.28 -7.73
N LEU A 118 4.93 13.64 -8.68
CA LEU A 118 3.56 13.17 -8.55
C LEU A 118 3.44 12.12 -7.44
N PHE A 119 4.38 11.18 -7.40
CA PHE A 119 4.48 10.21 -6.30
C PHE A 119 4.56 10.91 -4.93
N LEU A 120 5.50 11.84 -4.76
CA LEU A 120 5.64 12.59 -3.51
C LEU A 120 4.39 13.42 -3.19
N ALA A 121 3.76 14.02 -4.19
CA ALA A 121 2.54 14.80 -4.02
C ALA A 121 1.36 13.97 -3.52
N TYR A 122 1.23 12.71 -3.94
CA TYR A 122 0.20 11.79 -3.42
C TYR A 122 0.59 11.12 -2.10
N TRP A 123 1.88 10.88 -1.89
CA TRP A 123 2.37 10.20 -0.69
C TRP A 123 2.47 11.11 0.54
N MET A 124 2.81 12.39 0.37
CA MET A 124 2.88 13.35 1.49
C MET A 124 1.55 13.50 2.25
N PRO A 125 0.39 13.64 1.57
CA PRO A 125 -0.91 13.59 2.22
C PRO A 125 -1.15 12.29 2.98
N VAL A 126 -0.74 11.14 2.43
CA VAL A 126 -0.83 9.86 3.14
C VAL A 126 -0.05 9.92 4.45
N VAL A 127 1.19 10.38 4.45
CA VAL A 127 2.01 10.49 5.67
C VAL A 127 1.34 11.40 6.70
N VAL A 128 0.78 12.53 6.27
CA VAL A 128 0.12 13.49 7.17
C VAL A 128 -1.20 12.92 7.71
N THR A 129 -2.10 12.46 6.84
CA THR A 129 -3.43 11.98 7.22
C THR A 129 -3.34 10.68 8.00
N VAL A 130 -2.51 9.73 7.57
CA VAL A 130 -2.27 8.50 8.31
C VAL A 130 -1.48 8.76 9.59
N GLY A 131 -0.49 9.66 9.57
CA GLY A 131 0.25 10.03 10.78
C GLY A 131 -0.68 10.59 11.87
N ILE A 132 -1.57 11.51 11.51
CA ILE A 132 -2.58 12.05 12.43
C ILE A 132 -3.55 10.95 12.89
N GLY A 133 -4.05 10.12 11.97
CA GLY A 133 -4.93 8.99 12.30
C GLY A 133 -4.26 7.93 13.18
N ALA A 134 -2.96 7.73 13.01
CA ALA A 134 -2.15 6.79 13.77
C ALA A 134 -1.88 7.29 15.18
N ILE A 135 -1.75 8.60 15.39
CA ILE A 135 -1.52 9.20 16.72
C ILE A 135 -2.83 9.33 17.50
N LYS A 136 -3.95 9.59 16.81
CA LYS A 136 -5.28 9.75 17.40
C LYS A 136 -5.59 8.76 18.54
N PRO A 137 -5.47 7.42 18.36
CA PRO A 137 -5.85 6.47 19.40
C PRO A 137 -5.03 6.64 20.69
N TYR A 138 -3.77 7.06 20.59
CA TYR A 138 -2.89 7.29 21.74
C TYR A 138 -3.26 8.56 22.53
N ILE A 139 -3.92 9.53 21.89
CA ILE A 139 -4.37 10.77 22.53
C ILE A 139 -5.76 10.58 23.15
N ILE A 140 -6.70 10.02 22.39
CA ILE A 140 -8.10 9.88 22.83
C ILE A 140 -8.39 8.57 23.56
N LEU A 141 -7.38 7.71 23.70
CA LEU A 141 -7.45 6.40 24.37
C LEU A 141 -8.59 5.51 23.83
N LYS A 142 -8.82 5.58 22.52
CA LYS A 142 -9.85 4.82 21.80
C LYS A 142 -9.30 4.38 20.44
N ILE A 143 -9.56 3.12 20.06
CA ILE A 143 -9.15 2.57 18.75
C ILE A 143 -9.67 3.43 17.58
N SER A 144 -8.90 3.48 16.49
CA SER A 144 -9.09 4.45 15.40
C SER A 144 -10.36 4.21 14.59
N TYR A 145 -10.68 2.94 14.36
CA TYR A 145 -11.86 2.50 13.63
C TYR A 145 -12.32 1.13 14.14
N GLN A 146 -13.57 0.79 13.85
CA GLN A 146 -14.17 -0.47 14.29
C GLN A 146 -13.55 -1.64 13.54
N MET A 147 -12.98 -2.56 14.31
CA MET A 147 -12.39 -3.81 13.84
C MET A 147 -12.74 -4.88 14.85
N TRP A 148 -12.99 -6.10 14.39
CA TRP A 148 -13.22 -7.23 15.27
C TRP A 148 -11.89 -7.78 15.74
N PHE A 149 -11.68 -7.80 17.06
CA PHE A 149 -10.57 -8.48 17.71
C PHE A 149 -11.11 -9.69 18.49
N PRO A 150 -10.34 -10.79 18.62
CA PRO A 150 -10.73 -11.94 19.44
C PRO A 150 -10.63 -11.67 20.95
N TYR A 151 -10.39 -10.41 21.33
CA TYR A 151 -10.30 -9.91 22.69
C TYR A 151 -10.90 -8.50 22.71
N ASP A 152 -11.24 -7.98 23.89
CA ASP A 152 -11.70 -6.59 24.01
C ASP A 152 -10.51 -5.62 23.97
N PRO A 153 -10.39 -4.75 22.95
CA PRO A 153 -9.29 -3.81 22.81
C PRO A 153 -9.48 -2.54 23.64
N SER A 154 -10.47 -2.48 24.55
CA SER A 154 -10.68 -1.32 25.42
C SER A 154 -9.50 -1.11 26.39
N ILE A 155 -9.15 0.15 26.62
CA ILE A 155 -8.08 0.49 27.58
C ILE A 155 -8.48 0.13 29.02
N GLU A 156 -9.78 0.10 29.30
CA GLU A 156 -10.36 -0.28 30.58
C GLU A 156 -10.11 -1.75 30.92
N ASN A 157 -10.14 -2.63 29.91
CA ASN A 157 -9.90 -4.06 30.12
C ASN A 157 -8.40 -4.38 30.14
N SER A 158 -7.63 -3.88 29.17
CA SER A 158 -6.18 -4.11 29.15
C SER A 158 -5.44 -3.04 28.36
N VAL A 159 -4.57 -2.32 29.08
CA VAL A 159 -3.67 -1.30 28.50
C VAL A 159 -2.75 -1.90 27.43
N PHE A 160 -2.24 -3.12 27.65
CA PHE A 160 -1.38 -3.80 26.68
C PHE A 160 -2.14 -4.15 25.39
N LEU A 161 -3.32 -4.77 25.51
CA LEU A 161 -4.12 -5.15 24.33
C LEU A 161 -4.65 -3.92 23.56
N PHE A 162 -4.96 -2.84 24.27
CA PHE A 162 -5.28 -1.56 23.66
C PHE A 162 -4.13 -1.05 22.78
N TYR A 163 -2.92 -0.91 23.34
CA TYR A 163 -1.77 -0.40 22.58
C TYR A 163 -1.34 -1.34 21.47
N LEU A 164 -1.44 -2.65 21.66
CA LEU A 164 -1.19 -3.63 20.62
C LEU A 164 -2.13 -3.42 19.43
N SER A 165 -3.43 -3.25 19.70
CA SER A 165 -4.47 -3.06 18.68
C SER A 165 -4.33 -1.71 17.98
N ALA A 166 -4.07 -0.64 18.74
CA ALA A 166 -3.81 0.70 18.20
C ALA A 166 -2.56 0.69 17.31
N THR A 167 -1.48 0.03 17.74
CA THR A 167 -0.24 -0.09 16.94
C THR A 167 -0.51 -0.86 15.67
N TYR A 168 -1.23 -1.99 15.76
CA TYR A 168 -1.58 -2.81 14.61
C TYR A 168 -2.38 -2.02 13.58
N GLN A 169 -3.44 -1.30 14.00
CA GLN A 169 -4.23 -0.44 13.11
C GLN A 169 -3.38 0.66 12.47
N SER A 170 -2.53 1.34 13.25
CA SER A 170 -1.68 2.42 12.75
C SER A 170 -0.66 1.95 11.71
N VAL A 171 0.04 0.83 12.01
CA VAL A 171 1.03 0.25 11.10
C VAL A 171 0.36 -0.23 9.82
N GLU A 172 -0.76 -0.93 9.95
CA GLU A 172 -1.52 -1.41 8.80
C GLU A 172 -1.93 -0.25 7.88
N THR A 173 -2.57 0.78 8.43
CA THR A 173 -3.10 1.89 7.64
C THR A 173 -1.97 2.60 6.90
N LEU A 174 -0.79 2.70 7.50
CA LEU A 174 0.40 3.24 6.86
C LEU A 174 0.89 2.36 5.70
N LEU A 175 0.99 1.05 5.92
CA LEU A 175 1.44 0.11 4.90
C LEU A 175 0.53 0.12 3.69
N TYR A 176 -0.79 0.10 3.89
CA TYR A 176 -1.75 0.07 2.77
C TYR A 176 -1.92 1.39 2.07
N SER A 177 -1.97 2.49 2.80
CA SER A 177 -2.07 3.80 2.15
C SER A 177 -0.81 4.07 1.32
N THR A 178 0.36 3.64 1.83
CA THR A 178 1.61 3.65 1.07
C THR A 178 1.49 2.76 -0.17
N ALA A 179 1.11 1.49 0.01
CA ALA A 179 0.97 0.53 -1.09
C ALA A 179 0.01 0.99 -2.19
N ASN A 180 -1.16 1.52 -1.82
CA ASN A 180 -2.16 2.01 -2.76
C ASN A 180 -1.61 3.17 -3.60
N VAL A 181 -0.94 4.15 -2.98
CA VAL A 181 -0.28 5.24 -3.71
C VAL A 181 0.83 4.71 -4.61
N MET A 182 1.63 3.73 -4.16
CA MET A 182 2.68 3.13 -4.99
C MET A 182 2.10 2.43 -6.21
N ILE A 183 1.02 1.68 -6.04
CA ILE A 183 0.35 0.98 -7.14
C ILE A 183 -0.15 2.00 -8.15
N ASP A 184 -0.93 2.98 -7.70
CA ASP A 184 -1.56 3.97 -8.58
C ASP A 184 -0.52 4.82 -9.34
N THR A 185 0.53 5.27 -8.65
CA THR A 185 1.59 6.09 -9.26
C THR A 185 2.46 5.30 -10.23
N ASN A 186 2.76 4.02 -9.94
CA ASN A 186 3.50 3.16 -10.86
C ASN A 186 2.72 2.87 -12.14
N PHE A 187 1.42 2.58 -12.03
CA PHE A 187 0.56 2.38 -13.20
C PHE A 187 0.45 3.64 -14.06
N LEU A 188 0.35 4.80 -13.42
CA LEU A 188 0.26 6.09 -14.12
C LEU A 188 1.57 6.42 -14.85
N ASN A 189 2.73 6.21 -14.21
CA ASN A 189 4.04 6.38 -14.84
C ASN A 189 4.23 5.46 -16.05
N VAL A 190 3.84 4.19 -15.92
CA VAL A 190 3.86 3.23 -17.03
C VAL A 190 2.97 3.67 -18.18
N SER A 191 1.77 4.16 -17.88
CA SER A 191 0.79 4.58 -18.90
C SER A 191 1.28 5.80 -19.69
N ILE A 192 1.83 6.80 -19.01
CA ILE A 192 2.43 7.99 -19.65
C ILE A 192 3.55 7.58 -20.60
N ILE A 193 4.46 6.72 -20.15
CA ILE A 193 5.59 6.28 -20.98
C ILE A 193 5.09 5.48 -22.19
N SER A 194 4.11 4.60 -22.00
CA SER A 194 3.55 3.79 -23.09
C SER A 194 2.83 4.63 -24.15
N GLU A 195 2.14 5.70 -23.76
CA GLU A 195 1.45 6.58 -24.71
C GLU A 195 2.44 7.39 -25.55
N GLN A 196 3.53 7.84 -24.94
CA GLN A 196 4.58 8.58 -25.64
C GLN A 196 5.37 7.71 -26.62
N LEU A 197 5.54 6.42 -26.35
CA LEU A 197 6.22 5.50 -27.28
C LEU A 197 5.40 5.17 -28.54
N LYS A 198 4.11 5.54 -28.59
CA LYS A 198 3.25 5.31 -29.76
C LYS A 198 3.22 6.49 -30.74
N ASN A 199 3.71 7.66 -30.33
CA ASN A 199 3.74 8.89 -31.11
C ASN A 199 5.15 9.22 -31.58
#